data_AF-A0A2V5W810-F1
#
_entry.id   AF-A0A2V5W810-F1
#
_cell.length_a   1.000
_cell.length_b   1.000
_cell.length_c   1.000
_cell.angle_alpha   90.00
_cell.angle_beta   90.00
_cell.angle_gamma   90.00
#
_symmetry.space_group_name_H-M   'P 1'
#
loop_
_entity.id
_entity.type
_entity.pdbx_description
1 polymer ?
#
loop_
_entity_poly.entity_id
_entity_poly.type
_entity_poly.pdbx_seq_one_letter_code
_entity_poly.pdbx_strand_id
1 'polypeptide(L)'
;MIPLEDNVGDVIGKAQRGLGISDSKLAEQARVSSETIRKLREGDVDEAALLNVAPILGLNGQALCELAKGEWHPKKIEGHDGLAQFNTDYHGMAVNAYLVWDPATHAAAAFDTGADSSEMVRFANRHKLDV
;
A
#
# COMPACT_ATOMS: atom_id res chain seq x y z
N MET A 1 0.14 -13.32 -2.75
CA MET A 1 0.11 -12.18 -1.80
C MET A 1 -0.17 -10.95 -2.64
N ILE A 2 -1.10 -10.10 -2.24
CA ILE A 2 -1.40 -8.87 -2.97
C ILE A 2 -0.20 -7.93 -2.75
N PRO A 3 0.40 -7.35 -3.81
CA PRO A 3 1.48 -6.38 -3.65
C PRO A 3 1.02 -5.16 -2.84
N LEU A 4 1.94 -4.50 -2.15
CA LEU A 4 1.65 -3.20 -1.54
C LEU A 4 1.43 -2.17 -2.66
N GLU A 5 0.48 -1.26 -2.45
CA GLU A 5 0.16 -0.19 -3.41
C GLU A 5 1.34 0.75 -3.61
N ASP A 6 1.91 1.25 -2.52
CA ASP A 6 3.04 2.18 -2.53
C ASP A 6 4.36 1.44 -2.32
N ASN A 7 5.34 1.72 -3.17
CA ASN A 7 6.72 1.28 -2.96
C ASN A 7 7.55 2.35 -2.21
N VAL A 8 8.83 2.04 -1.96
CA VAL A 8 9.76 2.94 -1.28
C VAL A 8 9.91 4.30 -2.00
N GLY A 9 9.93 4.29 -3.33
CA GLY A 9 10.03 5.48 -4.16
C GLY A 9 8.78 6.35 -4.08
N ASP A 10 7.60 5.73 -4.01
CA ASP A 10 6.33 6.43 -3.78
C ASP A 10 6.30 7.12 -2.43
N VAL A 11 6.70 6.43 -1.35
CA VAL A 11 6.77 6.99 0.00
C VAL A 11 7.73 8.19 0.06
N ILE A 12 8.94 8.05 -0.48
CA ILE A 12 9.93 9.13 -0.56
C ILE A 12 9.36 10.30 -1.37
N GLY A 13 8.83 10.03 -2.56
CA GLY A 13 8.31 11.05 -3.46
C GLY A 13 7.11 11.80 -2.87
N LYS A 14 6.19 11.10 -2.18
CA LYS A 14 5.03 11.69 -1.52
C LYS A 14 5.45 12.55 -0.32
N ALA A 15 6.33 12.05 0.54
CA ALA A 15 6.84 12.81 1.68
C ALA A 15 7.58 14.07 1.24
N GLN A 16 8.47 13.94 0.25
CA GLN A 16 9.23 15.05 -0.29
C GLN A 16 8.33 16.13 -0.92
N ARG A 17 7.33 15.73 -1.72
CA ARG A 17 6.33 16.66 -2.28
C ARG A 17 5.50 17.34 -1.19
N GLY A 18 5.05 16.58 -0.19
CA GLY A 18 4.27 17.10 0.93
C GLY A 18 5.02 18.14 1.76
N LEU A 19 6.34 18.01 1.87
CA LEU A 19 7.22 18.95 2.57
C LEU A 19 7.71 20.12 1.69
N GLY A 20 7.44 20.10 0.38
CA GLY A 20 7.93 21.11 -0.56
C GLY A 20 9.46 21.14 -0.69
N ILE A 21 10.13 20.00 -0.53
CA ILE A 21 11.59 19.89 -0.62
C ILE A 21 11.99 19.52 -2.06
N SER A 22 12.87 20.31 -2.70
CA SER A 22 13.39 19.97 -4.03
C SER A 22 14.41 18.83 -3.96
N ASP A 23 14.63 18.12 -5.07
CA ASP A 23 15.64 17.05 -5.14
C ASP A 23 17.03 17.54 -4.75
N SER A 24 17.40 18.76 -5.19
CA SER A 24 18.68 19.39 -4.83
C SER A 24 18.82 19.66 -3.34
N LYS A 25 17.75 20.14 -2.69
CA LYS A 25 17.73 20.43 -1.26
C LYS A 25 17.78 19.15 -0.44
N LEU A 26 17.04 18.11 -0.86
CA LEU A 26 17.09 16.81 -0.20
C LEU A 26 18.49 16.18 -0.33
N ALA A 27 19.09 16.22 -1.52
CA ALA A 27 20.44 15.73 -1.76
C ALA A 27 21.48 16.43 -0.88
N GLU A 28 21.42 17.77 -0.82
CA GLU A 28 22.30 18.58 0.03
C GLU A 28 22.17 18.22 1.51
N GLN A 29 20.93 18.19 2.03
CA GLN A 29 20.66 17.90 3.44
C GLN A 29 21.03 16.45 3.81
N ALA A 30 20.78 15.50 2.91
CA ALA A 30 21.08 14.08 3.11
C ALA A 30 22.55 13.75 2.83
N ARG A 31 23.33 14.69 2.30
CA ARG A 31 24.72 14.50 1.87
C ARG A 31 24.87 13.33 0.89
N VAL A 32 23.93 13.23 -0.06
CA VAL A 32 23.96 12.28 -1.17
C VAL A 32 23.90 13.02 -2.50
N SER A 33 24.14 12.33 -3.61
CA SER A 33 24.04 12.94 -4.93
C SER A 33 22.58 13.11 -5.37
N SER A 34 22.29 14.10 -6.22
CA SER A 34 20.97 14.23 -6.84
C SER A 34 20.59 13.00 -7.68
N GLU A 35 21.58 12.31 -8.26
CA GLU A 35 21.36 11.04 -8.97
C GLU A 35 20.87 9.95 -8.01
N THR A 36 21.45 9.87 -6.80
CA THR A 36 20.99 8.96 -5.74
C THR A 36 19.54 9.24 -5.38
N ILE A 37 19.15 10.51 -5.22
CA ILE A 37 17.75 10.87 -4.94
C ILE A 37 16.81 10.40 -6.07
N ARG A 38 17.20 10.60 -7.33
CA ARG A 38 16.41 10.12 -8.48
C ARG A 38 16.25 8.60 -8.46
N LYS A 39 17.33 7.86 -8.24
CA LYS A 39 17.34 6.40 -8.14
C LYS A 39 16.44 5.89 -7.03
N LEU A 40 16.55 6.46 -5.82
CA LEU A 40 15.67 6.10 -4.71
C LEU A 40 14.19 6.30 -5.04
N ARG A 41 13.84 7.39 -5.75
CA ARG A 41 12.47 7.67 -6.20
C ARG A 41 11.99 6.74 -7.32
N GLU A 42 12.90 6.14 -8.07
CA GLU A 42 12.62 5.11 -9.08
C GLU A 42 12.53 3.71 -8.46
N GLY A 43 12.76 3.59 -7.14
CA GLY A 43 12.66 2.35 -6.39
C GLY A 43 13.97 1.59 -6.22
N ASP A 44 15.11 2.17 -6.61
CA ASP A 44 16.41 1.55 -6.36
C ASP A 44 16.71 1.47 -4.86
N VAL A 45 17.28 0.33 -4.45
CA VAL A 45 17.58 0.04 -3.05
C VAL A 45 19.03 0.42 -2.74
N ASP A 46 19.20 1.54 -2.03
CA ASP A 46 20.45 1.94 -1.38
C ASP A 46 20.16 2.25 0.09
N GLU A 47 20.37 1.27 0.96
CA GLU A 47 20.06 1.35 2.39
C GLU A 47 20.76 2.51 3.09
N ALA A 48 22.02 2.80 2.76
CA ALA A 48 22.74 3.92 3.35
C ALA A 48 22.10 5.25 2.94
N ALA A 49 21.72 5.40 1.66
CA ALA A 49 21.02 6.59 1.21
C ALA A 49 19.61 6.71 1.81
N LEU A 50 18.86 5.60 1.95
CA LEU A 50 17.55 5.56 2.60
C LEU A 50 17.62 6.06 4.05
N LEU A 51 18.62 5.60 4.82
CA LEU A 51 18.84 6.04 6.20
C LEU A 51 19.21 7.52 6.30
N ASN A 52 19.90 8.07 5.29
CA ASN A 52 20.24 9.50 5.25
C ASN A 52 19.03 10.40 4.88
N VAL A 53 18.17 9.97 3.94
CA VAL A 53 17.02 10.78 3.49
C VAL A 53 15.84 10.72 4.46
N ALA A 54 15.62 9.57 5.13
CA ALA A 54 14.50 9.34 6.02
C ALA A 54 14.29 10.44 7.09
N PRO A 55 15.30 10.84 7.89
CA PRO A 55 15.10 11.85 8.94
C PRO A 55 14.73 13.24 8.39
N ILE A 56 15.19 13.59 7.19
CA ILE A 56 14.87 14.88 6.54
C ILE A 56 13.41 14.90 6.09
N LEU A 57 12.90 13.74 5.67
CA LEU A 57 11.52 13.55 5.23
C LEU A 57 10.55 13.23 6.37
N GLY A 58 11.02 13.18 7.62
CA GLY A 58 10.20 12.79 8.78
C GLY A 58 9.75 11.33 8.75
N LEU A 59 10.51 10.46 8.07
CA LEU A 59 10.21 9.04 7.91
C LEU A 59 11.04 8.18 8.89
N ASN A 60 10.57 6.97 9.15
CA ASN A 60 11.35 5.96 9.85
C ASN A 60 12.28 5.24 8.86
N GLY A 61 13.60 5.41 9.03
CA GLY A 61 14.59 4.84 8.11
C GLY A 61 14.60 3.31 8.07
N GLN A 62 14.45 2.65 9.22
CA GLN A 62 14.45 1.19 9.30
C GLN A 62 13.23 0.59 8.57
N ALA A 63 12.04 1.14 8.82
CA ALA A 63 10.82 0.71 8.13
C ALA A 63 10.91 0.94 6.61
N LEU A 64 11.56 2.02 6.18
CA LEU A 64 11.80 2.30 4.77
C LEU A 64 12.74 1.27 4.12
N CYS A 65 13.77 0.83 4.85
CA CYS A 65 14.68 -0.22 4.40
C CYS A 65 14.00 -1.60 4.33
N GLU A 66 13.19 -1.95 5.33
CA GLU A 66 12.39 -3.19 5.32
C GLU A 66 11.38 -3.21 4.16
N LEU A 67 10.74 -2.06 3.88
CA LEU A 67 9.87 -1.89 2.72
C LEU A 67 10.64 -2.05 1.40
N ALA A 68 11.81 -1.41 1.27
CA ALA A 68 12.63 -1.48 0.06
C ALA A 68 13.12 -2.90 -0.26
N LYS A 69 13.41 -3.70 0.77
CA LYS A 69 13.83 -5.11 0.64
C LYS A 69 12.66 -6.09 0.45
N GLY A 70 11.41 -5.61 0.56
CA GLY A 70 10.22 -6.47 0.55
C GLY A 70 10.13 -7.39 1.77
N GLU A 71 10.81 -7.05 2.86
CA GLU A 71 10.85 -7.84 4.10
C GLU A 71 9.61 -7.60 4.96
N TRP A 72 9.00 -6.42 4.85
CA TRP A 72 7.77 -6.11 5.57
C TRP A 72 6.54 -6.65 4.83
N HIS A 73 5.67 -7.34 5.58
CA HIS A 73 4.35 -7.72 5.11
C HIS A 73 3.34 -7.62 6.26
N PRO A 74 2.07 -7.31 5.99
CA PRO A 74 1.04 -7.36 7.01
C PRO A 74 0.93 -8.77 7.57
N LYS A 75 0.59 -8.87 8.86
CA LYS A 75 0.25 -10.16 9.46
C LYS A 75 -1.02 -10.68 8.79
N LYS A 76 -1.06 -11.98 8.51
CA LYS A 76 -2.29 -12.61 8.05
C LYS A 76 -3.37 -12.42 9.11
N ILE A 77 -4.53 -12.03 8.64
CA ILE A 77 -5.74 -11.94 9.43
C ILE A 77 -6.51 -13.24 9.18
N GLU A 78 -6.72 -14.04 10.23
CA GLU A 78 -7.37 -15.35 10.16
C GLU A 78 -8.57 -15.39 11.12
N GLY A 79 -9.53 -16.26 10.84
CA GLY A 79 -10.65 -16.55 11.77
C GLY A 79 -11.73 -15.47 11.82
N HIS A 80 -12.05 -14.83 10.69
CA HIS A 80 -13.17 -13.91 10.61
C HIS A 80 -14.31 -14.51 9.81
N ASP A 81 -15.27 -15.10 10.53
CA ASP A 81 -16.60 -15.34 9.99
C ASP A 81 -17.24 -13.98 9.73
N GLY A 82 -17.90 -13.80 8.58
CA GLY A 82 -18.52 -12.51 8.29
C GLY A 82 -17.69 -11.55 7.43
N LEU A 83 -16.57 -11.98 6.84
CA LEU A 83 -15.75 -11.13 5.96
C LEU A 83 -15.30 -11.90 4.71
N ALA A 84 -15.46 -11.26 3.55
CA ALA A 84 -14.91 -11.70 2.29
C ALA A 84 -14.19 -10.54 1.61
N GLN A 85 -12.95 -10.80 1.18
CA GLN A 85 -12.17 -9.90 0.34
C GLN A 85 -12.14 -10.45 -1.09
N PHE A 86 -12.30 -9.55 -2.05
CA PHE A 86 -12.17 -9.79 -3.48
C PHE A 86 -11.10 -8.88 -4.05
N ASN A 87 -10.58 -9.22 -5.22
CA ASN A 87 -9.64 -8.37 -5.96
C ASN A 87 -10.06 -8.29 -7.42
N THR A 88 -10.26 -7.06 -7.89
CA THR A 88 -10.59 -6.79 -9.29
C THR A 88 -9.41 -6.11 -9.96
N ASP A 89 -9.06 -6.53 -11.17
CA ASP A 89 -8.09 -5.80 -11.98
C ASP A 89 -8.71 -4.51 -12.52
N TYR A 90 -8.00 -3.41 -12.35
CA TYR A 90 -8.31 -2.13 -12.96
C TYR A 90 -7.08 -1.59 -13.67
N HIS A 91 -6.97 -1.87 -14.97
CA HIS A 91 -5.82 -1.48 -15.80
C HIS A 91 -4.47 -1.96 -15.22
N GLY A 92 -4.40 -3.20 -14.73
CA GLY A 92 -3.18 -3.75 -14.13
C GLY A 92 -2.97 -3.40 -12.66
N MET A 93 -3.88 -2.64 -12.03
CA MET A 93 -3.88 -2.38 -10.59
C MET A 93 -4.88 -3.29 -9.89
N ALA A 94 -4.45 -3.98 -8.84
CA ALA A 94 -5.35 -4.77 -8.00
C ALA A 94 -6.15 -3.83 -7.09
N VAL A 95 -7.46 -3.73 -7.33
CA VAL A 95 -8.38 -2.98 -6.47
C VAL A 95 -9.04 -3.98 -5.51
N ASN A 96 -8.93 -3.70 -4.21
CA ASN A 96 -9.57 -4.53 -3.20
C ASN A 96 -11.08 -4.26 -3.20
N ALA A 97 -11.86 -5.29 -2.87
CA ALA A 97 -13.25 -5.12 -2.56
C ALA A 97 -13.71 -5.98 -1.40
N TYR A 98 -14.66 -5.49 -0.61
CA TYR A 98 -15.01 -6.12 0.65
C TYR A 98 -16.52 -6.30 0.81
N LEU A 99 -16.89 -7.46 1.34
CA LEU A 99 -18.21 -7.75 1.83
C LEU A 99 -18.10 -8.18 3.28
N VAL A 100 -18.83 -7.50 4.16
CA VAL A 100 -18.97 -7.89 5.57
C VAL A 100 -20.40 -8.30 5.85
N TRP A 101 -20.59 -9.26 6.75
CA TRP A 101 -21.90 -9.69 7.19
C TRP A 101 -21.88 -10.18 8.64
N ASP A 102 -23.03 -10.10 9.29
CA ASP A 102 -23.26 -10.80 10.55
C ASP A 102 -23.58 -12.28 10.26
N PRO A 103 -22.77 -13.24 10.76
CA PRO A 103 -23.04 -14.67 10.55
C PRO A 103 -24.37 -15.15 11.12
N ALA A 104 -24.95 -14.46 12.11
CA ALA A 104 -26.21 -14.87 12.73
C ALA A 104 -27.44 -14.40 11.95
N THR A 105 -27.44 -13.14 11.50
CA THR A 105 -28.60 -12.53 10.82
C THR A 105 -28.51 -12.52 9.30
N HIS A 106 -27.30 -12.73 8.76
CA HIS A 106 -26.97 -12.56 7.34
C HIS A 106 -27.11 -11.12 6.81
N ALA A 107 -27.41 -10.15 7.66
CA ALA A 107 -27.34 -8.74 7.30
C ALA A 107 -25.92 -8.40 6.87
N ALA A 108 -25.78 -7.77 5.71
CA ALA A 108 -24.51 -7.58 5.05
C ALA A 108 -24.33 -6.16 4.53
N ALA A 109 -23.09 -5.77 4.31
CA ALA A 109 -22.72 -4.50 3.71
C ALA A 109 -21.54 -4.71 2.75
N ALA A 110 -21.72 -4.24 1.52
CA ALA A 110 -20.65 -4.11 0.55
C ALA A 110 -19.94 -2.77 0.73
N PHE A 111 -18.60 -2.76 0.75
CA PHE A 111 -17.83 -1.51 0.73
C PHE A 111 -16.55 -1.66 -0.09
N ASP A 112 -16.13 -0.54 -0.68
CA ASP A 112 -15.05 -0.48 -1.68
C ASP A 112 -15.29 -1.51 -2.80
N THR A 113 -16.33 -1.35 -3.63
CA THR A 113 -16.86 -2.44 -4.48
C THR A 113 -15.97 -2.87 -5.65
N GLY A 114 -14.70 -2.44 -5.67
CA GLY A 114 -13.76 -2.70 -6.74
C GLY A 114 -14.17 -2.05 -8.07
N ALA A 115 -13.47 -2.45 -9.13
CA ALA A 115 -13.79 -2.06 -10.51
C ALA A 115 -14.92 -2.91 -11.13
N ASP A 116 -15.15 -4.12 -10.61
CA ASP A 116 -16.24 -5.02 -11.01
C ASP A 116 -16.82 -5.75 -9.79
N SER A 117 -18.06 -5.43 -9.43
CA SER A 117 -18.74 -6.03 -8.28
C SER A 117 -19.38 -7.40 -8.59
N SER A 118 -19.25 -7.92 -9.81
CA SER A 118 -19.96 -9.13 -10.24
C SER A 118 -19.63 -10.36 -9.40
N GLU A 119 -18.39 -10.54 -8.98
CA GLU A 119 -18.01 -11.66 -8.10
C GLU A 119 -18.63 -11.53 -6.71
N MET A 120 -18.58 -10.32 -6.13
CA MET A 120 -19.17 -10.01 -4.84
C MET A 120 -20.68 -10.27 -4.83
N VAL A 121 -21.40 -9.83 -5.86
CA VAL A 121 -22.85 -10.08 -6.01
C VAL A 121 -23.13 -11.58 -6.12
N ARG A 122 -22.34 -12.32 -6.92
CA ARG A 122 -22.47 -13.78 -7.01
C ARG A 122 -22.21 -14.45 -5.66
N PHE A 123 -21.24 -13.96 -4.89
CA PHE A 123 -20.94 -14.47 -3.56
C PHE A 123 -22.11 -14.24 -2.61
N ALA A 124 -22.59 -12.99 -2.49
CA ALA A 124 -23.72 -12.63 -1.64
C ALA A 124 -24.96 -13.50 -1.93
N ASN A 125 -25.30 -13.67 -3.22
CA ASN A 125 -26.42 -14.50 -3.64
C ASN A 125 -26.26 -15.98 -3.26
N ARG A 126 -25.05 -16.56 -3.46
CA ARG A 126 -24.78 -17.96 -3.07
C ARG A 126 -24.90 -18.17 -1.56
N HIS A 127 -24.46 -17.19 -0.77
CA HIS A 127 -24.47 -17.25 0.69
C HIS A 127 -25.76 -16.72 1.33
N LYS A 128 -26.74 -16.27 0.52
CA LYS A 128 -28.02 -15.71 0.98
C LYS A 128 -27.82 -14.56 1.98
N LEU A 129 -26.91 -13.66 1.62
CA LEU A 129 -26.66 -12.44 2.38
C LEU A 129 -27.68 -11.36 2.01
N ASP A 130 -28.11 -10.59 2.99
CA ASP A 130 -29.04 -9.47 2.86
C ASP A 130 -28.23 -8.17 2.77
N VAL A 131 -27.89 -7.77 1.53
CA VAL A 131 -26.97 -6.65 1.20
C VAL A 131 -27.77 -5.40 0.85
#